data_AF-A0A958R2N6-F1
#
_entry.id   AF-A0A958R2N6-F1
#
_cell.length_a   1.000
_cell.length_b   1.000
_cell.length_c   1.000
_cell.angle_alpha   90.00
_cell.angle_beta   90.00
_cell.angle_gamma   90.00
#
_symmetry.space_group_name_H-M   'P 1'
#
loop_
_entity.id
_entity.type
_entity.pdbx_description
1 polymer ?
#
loop_
_entity_poly.entity_id
_entity_poly.type
_entity_poly.pdbx_seq_one_letter_code
_entity_poly.pdbx_strand_id
1 'polypeptide(L)'
;MSKPLNRQIHERYQLGPACNQDSNPYLVFIRFSLDLFSQGGIVITDGNARSNNTVFRDFQTIADLDILDVAAIRTVKYSGQPEAKRKKQAEILVPNRLKTSQILDFICYDQNAKNQILDISKQFGVRKNIKVNPSWYFGTRGTGG
;
A
#
# COMPACT_ATOMS: atom_id res chain seq x y z
N MET A 1 5.80 18.55 -22.23
CA MET A 1 5.79 18.56 -20.75
C MET A 1 5.39 17.18 -20.26
N SER A 2 6.22 16.54 -19.43
CA SER A 2 5.92 15.23 -18.83
C SER A 2 4.80 15.34 -17.78
N LYS A 3 3.88 14.35 -17.72
CA LYS A 3 2.86 14.29 -16.67
C LYS A 3 3.52 14.15 -15.28
N PRO A 4 2.92 14.65 -14.20
CA PRO A 4 3.39 14.38 -12.84
C PRO A 4 3.42 12.87 -12.53
N LEU A 5 4.45 12.42 -11.81
CA LEU A 5 4.72 11.01 -11.52
C LEU A 5 3.52 10.28 -10.89
N ASN A 6 2.81 10.94 -9.97
CA ASN A 6 1.62 10.41 -9.32
C ASN A 6 0.49 10.05 -10.29
N ARG A 7 0.32 10.83 -11.37
CA ARG A 7 -0.70 10.63 -12.40
C ARG A 7 -0.32 9.47 -13.31
N GLN A 8 0.96 9.31 -13.62
CA GLN A 8 1.46 8.19 -14.43
C GLN A 8 1.26 6.85 -13.72
N ILE A 9 1.50 6.81 -12.40
CA ILE A 9 1.32 5.61 -11.58
C ILE A 9 -0.17 5.31 -11.38
N HIS A 10 -1.00 6.32 -11.11
CA HIS A 10 -2.45 6.11 -10.93
C HIS A 10 -3.13 5.59 -12.20
N GLU A 11 -2.82 6.15 -13.37
CA GLU A 11 -3.40 5.72 -14.66
C GLU A 11 -2.99 4.29 -15.02
N ARG A 12 -1.79 3.83 -14.61
CA ARG A 12 -1.24 2.53 -15.01
C ARG A 12 -1.68 1.35 -14.13
N TYR A 13 -1.89 1.55 -12.82
CA TYR A 13 -1.90 0.42 -11.89
C TYR A 13 -3.26 0.05 -11.23
N GLN A 14 -4.35 0.82 -11.37
CA GLN A 14 -5.76 0.47 -11.02
C GLN A 14 -5.93 -0.77 -10.11
N LEU A 15 -5.73 -0.59 -8.80
CA LEU A 15 -5.76 -1.69 -7.83
C LEU A 15 -7.21 -2.00 -7.43
N GLY A 16 -7.62 -3.27 -7.55
CA GLY A 16 -8.92 -3.79 -7.10
C GLY A 16 -8.88 -4.43 -5.70
N PRO A 17 -10.03 -4.68 -5.05
CA PRO A 17 -10.08 -5.23 -3.69
C PRO A 17 -9.72 -6.72 -3.65
N ALA A 18 -8.97 -7.13 -2.61
CA ALA A 18 -8.63 -8.54 -2.34
C ALA A 18 -9.69 -9.21 -1.44
N CYS A 19 -9.95 -10.51 -1.61
CA CYS A 19 -11.03 -11.25 -0.91
C CYS A 19 -10.52 -12.26 0.14
N ASN A 20 -11.41 -12.58 1.10
CA ASN A 20 -11.36 -13.64 2.13
C ASN A 20 -10.48 -13.40 3.36
N GLN A 21 -10.94 -12.58 4.32
CA GLN A 21 -10.77 -12.75 5.78
C GLN A 21 -11.91 -12.00 6.52
N ASP A 22 -12.21 -12.36 7.77
CA ASP A 22 -13.14 -11.59 8.60
C ASP A 22 -12.77 -10.10 8.63
N SER A 23 -13.76 -9.21 8.65
CA SER A 23 -13.51 -7.77 8.71
C SER A 23 -12.64 -7.46 9.92
N ASN A 24 -11.44 -6.90 9.70
CA ASN A 24 -10.59 -6.41 10.78
C ASN A 24 -10.80 -4.88 10.91
N PRO A 25 -11.68 -4.42 11.82
CA PRO A 25 -11.97 -2.99 11.98
C PRO A 25 -10.76 -2.21 12.51
N TYR A 26 -9.74 -2.89 13.04
CA TYR A 26 -8.51 -2.30 13.55
C TYR A 26 -7.43 -2.09 12.48
N LEU A 27 -7.65 -2.57 11.24
CA LEU A 27 -6.71 -2.32 10.15
C LEU A 27 -6.80 -0.84 9.72
N VAL A 28 -5.65 -0.21 9.53
CA VAL A 28 -5.56 1.19 9.06
C VAL A 28 -4.63 1.24 7.87
N PHE A 29 -5.07 1.89 6.79
CA PHE A 29 -4.20 2.19 5.67
C PHE A 29 -3.59 3.59 5.86
N ILE A 30 -2.26 3.66 5.81
CA ILE A 30 -1.53 4.92 5.82
C ILE A 30 -1.03 5.14 4.40
N ARG A 31 -1.48 6.23 3.76
CA ARG A 31 -1.06 6.53 2.38
C ARG A 31 0.08 7.54 2.42
N PHE A 32 1.14 7.28 1.67
CA PHE A 32 2.30 8.16 1.53
C PHE A 32 2.34 8.80 0.15
N SER A 33 2.92 9.99 0.06
CA SER A 33 3.20 10.61 -1.25
C SER A 33 4.25 9.82 -2.00
N LEU A 34 4.04 9.61 -3.29
CA LEU A 34 5.04 9.03 -4.19
C LEU A 34 6.25 9.96 -4.41
N ASP A 35 6.19 11.20 -3.93
CA ASP A 35 7.38 12.06 -3.81
C ASP A 35 8.46 11.43 -2.93
N LEU A 36 8.14 10.38 -2.15
CA LEU A 36 9.13 9.54 -1.47
C LEU A 36 10.24 9.08 -2.42
N PHE A 37 9.90 8.80 -3.69
CA PHE A 37 10.86 8.37 -4.72
C PHE A 37 11.93 9.40 -5.06
N SER A 38 11.73 10.68 -4.67
CA SER A 38 12.73 11.73 -4.84
C SER A 38 13.80 11.77 -3.73
N GLN A 39 13.63 11.02 -2.64
CA GLN A 39 14.54 11.07 -1.48
C GLN A 39 15.87 10.34 -1.68
N GLY A 40 16.01 9.59 -2.78
CA GLY A 40 17.19 8.76 -3.07
C GLY A 40 17.30 7.55 -2.15
N GLY A 41 18.09 6.55 -2.56
CA GLY A 41 18.38 5.36 -1.75
C GLY A 41 17.19 4.42 -1.52
N ILE A 42 16.14 4.53 -2.33
CA ILE A 42 15.01 3.60 -2.29
C ILE A 42 15.40 2.29 -2.97
N VAL A 43 14.98 1.19 -2.38
CA VAL A 43 15.13 -0.15 -2.94
C VAL A 43 13.74 -0.75 -3.15
N ILE A 44 13.51 -1.33 -4.31
CA ILE A 44 12.28 -2.04 -4.65
C ILE A 44 12.59 -3.52 -4.68
N THR A 45 11.68 -4.33 -4.16
CA THR A 45 11.79 -5.78 -4.18
C THR A 45 10.70 -6.43 -5.02
N ASP A 46 11.00 -7.59 -5.61
CA ASP A 46 10.01 -8.38 -6.35
C ASP A 46 9.17 -9.31 -5.45
N GLY A 47 9.40 -9.27 -4.13
CA GLY A 47 8.78 -10.10 -3.12
C GLY A 47 9.16 -9.64 -1.71
N ASN A 48 8.79 -10.38 -0.68
CA ASN A 48 9.06 -9.98 0.71
C ASN A 48 10.58 -9.88 0.99
N ALA A 49 11.07 -8.77 1.54
CA ALA A 49 12.50 -8.54 1.71
C ALA A 49 13.23 -9.52 2.65
N ARG A 50 12.50 -10.30 3.48
CA ARG A 50 13.09 -11.33 4.34
C ARG A 50 13.30 -12.68 3.64
N SER A 51 12.73 -12.86 2.44
CA SER A 51 12.78 -14.14 1.74
C SER A 51 14.09 -14.30 0.95
N ASN A 52 14.66 -15.51 0.96
CA ASN A 52 15.95 -15.80 0.31
C ASN A 52 15.91 -15.65 -1.23
N ASN A 53 14.72 -15.75 -1.84
CA ASN A 53 14.54 -15.69 -3.29
C ASN A 53 14.09 -14.31 -3.78
N THR A 54 14.16 -13.29 -2.93
CA THR A 54 13.73 -11.93 -3.28
C THR A 54 14.84 -11.21 -4.04
N VAL A 55 14.46 -10.62 -5.18
CA VAL A 55 15.35 -9.77 -5.98
C VAL A 55 15.16 -8.33 -5.54
N PHE A 56 16.28 -7.63 -5.36
CA PHE A 56 16.34 -6.24 -4.96
C PHE A 56 16.81 -5.38 -6.13
N ARG A 57 16.26 -4.18 -6.26
CA ARG A 57 16.66 -3.19 -7.25
C ARG A 57 16.67 -1.80 -6.63
N ASP A 58 17.80 -1.11 -6.74
CA ASP A 58 17.87 0.30 -6.39
C ASP A 58 17.02 1.11 -7.36
N PHE A 59 16.15 1.96 -6.84
CA PHE A 59 15.32 2.83 -7.64
C PHE A 59 16.12 4.05 -8.11
N GLN A 60 16.30 4.17 -9.41
CA GLN A 60 16.93 5.32 -10.07
C GLN A 60 15.93 6.02 -11.00
N THR A 61 15.07 5.25 -11.64
CA THR A 61 14.12 5.71 -12.65
C THR A 61 12.80 4.96 -12.55
N ILE A 62 11.76 5.48 -13.21
CA ILE A 62 10.45 4.83 -13.23
C ILE A 62 10.47 3.43 -13.85
N ALA A 63 11.41 3.15 -14.76
CA ALA A 63 11.58 1.84 -15.37
C ALA A 63 12.02 0.77 -14.36
N ASP A 64 12.57 1.18 -13.22
CA ASP A 64 12.95 0.23 -12.17
C ASP A 64 11.73 -0.43 -11.52
N LEU A 65 10.54 0.18 -11.62
CA LEU A 65 9.28 -0.45 -11.19
C LEU A 65 8.88 -1.66 -12.05
N ASP A 66 9.53 -1.91 -13.21
CA ASP A 66 9.25 -3.09 -14.02
C ASP A 66 9.66 -4.42 -13.34
N ILE A 67 10.38 -4.34 -12.20
CA ILE A 67 10.57 -5.48 -11.29
C ILE A 67 9.25 -5.97 -10.67
N LEU A 68 8.23 -5.11 -10.60
CA LEU A 68 6.94 -5.42 -10.01
C LEU A 68 6.07 -6.20 -10.99
N ASP A 69 5.71 -7.43 -10.63
CA ASP A 69 4.75 -8.22 -11.39
C ASP A 69 3.31 -7.73 -11.10
N VAL A 70 2.85 -6.79 -11.91
CA VAL A 70 1.52 -6.18 -11.79
C VAL A 70 0.40 -7.21 -11.88
N ALA A 71 0.58 -8.25 -12.70
CA ALA A 71 -0.41 -9.31 -12.84
C ALA A 71 -0.54 -10.12 -11.55
N ALA A 72 0.59 -10.50 -10.95
CA ALA A 72 0.60 -11.12 -9.63
C ALA A 72 -0.03 -10.20 -8.58
N ILE A 73 0.35 -8.92 -8.51
CA ILE A 73 -0.20 -7.93 -7.56
C ILE A 73 -1.73 -7.87 -7.66
N ARG A 74 -2.29 -7.85 -8.87
CA ARG A 74 -3.74 -7.78 -9.11
C ARG A 74 -4.49 -9.10 -8.92
N THR A 75 -3.79 -10.23 -8.82
CA THR A 75 -4.44 -11.55 -8.77
C THR A 75 -5.33 -11.70 -7.52
N VAL A 76 -6.64 -11.86 -7.64
CA VAL A 76 -7.52 -11.92 -6.46
C VAL A 76 -7.34 -13.22 -5.67
N LYS A 77 -7.13 -14.35 -6.36
CA LYS A 77 -6.93 -15.67 -5.78
C LYS A 77 -5.61 -16.26 -6.26
N TYR A 78 -4.72 -16.55 -5.33
CA TYR A 78 -3.38 -17.08 -5.61
C TYR A 78 -3.14 -18.44 -4.93
N SER A 79 -4.22 -19.13 -4.53
CA SER A 79 -4.13 -20.50 -4.02
C SER A 79 -3.52 -21.41 -5.10
N GLY A 80 -2.52 -22.20 -4.72
CA GLY A 80 -1.77 -23.05 -5.66
C GLY A 80 -0.79 -22.30 -6.57
N GLN A 81 -0.64 -20.97 -6.43
CA GLN A 81 0.30 -20.16 -7.20
C GLN A 81 1.35 -19.53 -6.28
N PRO A 82 2.37 -20.30 -5.85
CA PRO A 82 3.34 -19.84 -4.86
C PRO A 82 4.11 -18.59 -5.32
N GLU A 83 4.47 -18.50 -6.61
CA GLU A 83 5.15 -17.32 -7.16
C GLU A 83 4.25 -16.08 -7.21
N ALA A 84 2.97 -16.23 -7.57
CA ALA A 84 2.04 -15.11 -7.53
C ALA A 84 1.84 -14.61 -6.09
N LYS A 85 1.79 -15.53 -5.11
CA LYS A 85 1.76 -15.18 -3.68
C LYS A 85 3.02 -14.43 -3.27
N ARG A 86 4.21 -14.91 -3.64
CA ARG A 86 5.50 -14.28 -3.31
C ARG A 86 5.58 -12.87 -3.88
N LYS A 87 5.26 -12.72 -5.17
CA LYS A 87 5.35 -11.44 -5.89
C LYS A 87 4.34 -10.38 -5.43
N LYS A 88 3.20 -10.80 -4.89
CA LYS A 88 2.26 -9.90 -4.21
C LYS A 88 2.84 -9.21 -2.98
N GLN A 89 3.88 -9.79 -2.39
CA GLN A 89 4.55 -9.27 -1.20
C GLN A 89 5.75 -8.39 -1.57
N ALA A 90 5.83 -7.90 -2.81
CA ALA A 90 6.78 -6.89 -3.21
C ALA A 90 6.71 -5.65 -2.31
N GLU A 91 7.86 -5.08 -1.98
CA GLU A 91 8.01 -4.00 -1.02
C GLU A 91 8.77 -2.81 -1.64
N ILE A 92 8.46 -1.61 -1.16
CA ILE A 92 9.28 -0.41 -1.38
C ILE A 92 9.97 -0.12 -0.06
N LEU A 93 11.29 -0.28 -0.05
CA LEU A 93 12.14 -0.07 1.10
C LEU A 93 12.67 1.37 1.05
N VAL A 94 12.32 2.14 2.08
CA VAL A 94 12.77 3.53 2.24
C VAL A 94 13.85 3.57 3.31
N PRO A 95 15.00 4.22 3.07
CA PRO A 95 16.10 4.24 4.02
C PRO A 95 15.74 4.99 5.29
N ASN A 96 16.23 4.49 6.43
CA ASN A 96 16.10 5.08 7.77
C ASN A 96 14.66 5.20 8.28
N ARG A 97 13.94 6.27 7.93
CA ARG A 97 12.62 6.62 8.47
C ARG A 97 11.85 7.52 7.51
N LEU A 98 10.53 7.30 7.41
CA LEU A 98 9.62 8.22 6.76
C LEU A 98 9.22 9.36 7.69
N LYS A 99 9.16 10.58 7.15
CA LYS A 99 8.65 11.74 7.89
C LYS A 99 7.13 11.73 7.90
N THR A 100 6.51 12.12 9.00
CA THR A 100 5.04 12.26 9.11
C THR A 100 4.47 13.28 8.12
N SER A 101 5.29 14.25 7.67
CA SER A 101 4.92 15.19 6.62
C SER A 101 4.60 14.52 5.29
N GLN A 102 5.18 13.35 5.00
CA GLN A 102 4.96 12.57 3.78
C GLN A 102 3.68 11.74 3.78
N ILE A 103 3.04 11.58 4.93
CA ILE A 103 1.72 10.96 5.02
C ILE A 103 0.73 11.87 4.29
N LEU A 104 -0.08 11.31 3.41
CA LEU A 104 -1.15 12.03 2.72
C LEU A 104 -2.41 12.04 3.61
N ASP A 105 -2.87 10.86 3.97
CA ASP A 105 -4.03 10.64 4.84
C ASP A 105 -4.03 9.21 5.40
N PHE A 106 -4.96 8.99 6.31
CA PHE A 106 -5.31 7.70 6.87
C PHE A 106 -6.66 7.25 6.32
N ILE A 107 -6.81 5.95 6.11
CA ILE A 107 -8.09 5.33 5.77
C ILE A 107 -8.38 4.25 6.82
N CYS A 108 -9.58 4.31 7.38
CA CYS A 108 -10.07 3.40 8.42
C CYS A 108 -11.42 2.78 8.02
N TYR A 109 -11.80 1.69 8.70
CA TYR A 109 -13.02 0.96 8.38
C TYR A 109 -14.29 1.73 8.76
N ASP A 110 -14.33 2.25 10.00
CA ASP A 110 -15.50 2.91 10.58
C ASP A 110 -15.14 4.18 11.37
N GLN A 111 -16.15 4.79 12.00
CA GLN A 111 -16.00 6.01 12.78
C GLN A 111 -15.29 5.79 14.13
N ASN A 112 -15.37 4.59 14.70
CA ASN A 112 -14.68 4.27 15.94
C ASN A 112 -13.16 4.25 15.72
N ALA A 113 -12.71 3.55 14.68
CA ALA A 113 -11.31 3.56 14.26
C ALA A 113 -10.83 4.97 13.92
N LYS A 114 -11.67 5.80 13.27
CA LYS A 114 -11.35 7.21 13.00
C LYS A 114 -11.08 8.00 14.28
N ASN A 115 -11.90 7.83 15.31
CA ASN A 115 -11.72 8.54 16.59
C ASN A 115 -10.41 8.13 17.28
N GLN A 116 -10.08 6.83 17.27
CA GLN A 116 -8.81 6.35 17.80
C GLN A 116 -7.60 6.95 17.05
N ILE A 117 -7.65 6.98 15.72
CA ILE A 117 -6.58 7.59 14.91
C ILE A 117 -6.48 9.09 15.18
N LEU A 118 -7.61 9.80 15.36
CA LEU A 118 -7.60 11.22 15.72
C LEU A 118 -6.89 11.46 17.05
N ASP A 119 -7.13 10.63 18.05
CA ASP A 119 -6.52 10.80 19.38
C ASP A 119 -5.02 10.50 19.36
N ILE A 120 -4.60 9.44 18.67
CA ILE A 120 -3.18 9.15 18.41
C ILE A 120 -2.54 10.31 17.63
N SER A 121 -3.21 10.80 16.58
CA SER A 121 -2.68 11.88 15.74
C SER A 121 -2.47 13.17 16.53
N LYS A 122 -3.39 13.51 17.45
CA LYS A 122 -3.22 14.65 18.38
C LYS A 122 -2.02 14.45 19.29
N GLN A 123 -1.86 13.27 19.88
CA GLN A 123 -0.75 12.94 20.77
C GLN A 123 0.62 13.14 20.10
N PHE A 124 0.74 12.77 18.82
CA PHE A 124 1.98 12.87 18.05
C PHE A 124 2.08 14.14 17.18
N GLY A 125 1.14 15.09 17.30
CA GLY A 125 1.14 16.33 16.53
C GLY A 125 0.97 16.14 15.01
N VAL A 126 0.40 15.01 14.58
CA VAL A 126 0.16 14.71 13.16
C VAL A 126 -1.18 15.31 12.74
N ARG A 127 -1.16 16.21 11.76
CA ARG A 127 -2.36 16.85 11.20
C ARG A 127 -2.58 16.38 9.76
N LYS A 128 -3.26 15.26 9.59
CA LYS A 128 -3.60 14.68 8.28
C LYS A 128 -5.08 14.30 8.22
N ASN A 129 -5.62 14.22 7.01
CA ASN A 129 -7.01 13.81 6.83
C ASN A 129 -7.19 12.33 7.24
N ILE A 130 -8.36 11.99 7.75
CA ILE A 130 -8.74 10.62 8.12
C ILE A 130 -10.10 10.32 7.51
N LYS A 131 -10.12 9.34 6.60
CA LYS A 131 -11.29 8.94 5.82
C LYS A 131 -11.82 7.61 6.30
N VAL A 132 -13.12 7.52 6.47
CA VAL A 132 -13.82 6.25 6.68
C VAL A 132 -14.15 5.67 5.31
N ASN A 133 -13.66 4.46 5.00
CA ASN A 133 -13.97 3.80 3.75
C ASN A 133 -14.02 2.27 3.89
N PRO A 134 -15.18 1.69 4.27
CA PRO A 134 -15.30 0.25 4.47
C PRO A 134 -15.12 -0.58 3.19
N SER A 135 -15.29 0.02 2.00
CA SER A 135 -15.12 -0.70 0.72
C SER A 135 -13.67 -1.14 0.43
N TRP A 136 -12.70 -0.56 1.13
CA TRP A 136 -11.28 -0.94 1.04
C TRP A 136 -10.91 -2.11 1.95
N TYR A 137 -11.86 -2.56 2.75
CA TYR A 137 -11.68 -3.65 3.70
C TYR A 137 -12.38 -4.89 3.17
N PHE A 138 -12.03 -6.02 3.77
CA PHE A 138 -12.77 -7.25 3.54
C PHE A 138 -14.23 -7.04 3.99
N GLY A 139 -15.15 -7.05 3.03
CA GLY A 139 -16.57 -7.10 3.33
C GLY A 139 -16.95 -8.52 3.73
N THR A 140 -17.71 -8.68 4.81
CA THR A 140 -18.55 -9.86 4.94
C THR A 140 -19.51 -9.82 3.75
N ARG A 141 -19.51 -10.87 2.92
CA ARG A 141 -20.67 -11.05 2.03
C ARG A 141 -21.86 -11.13 2.96
N GLY A 142 -22.78 -10.19 2.85
CA GLY A 142 -24.11 -10.38 3.41
C GLY A 142 -24.58 -11.74 2.92
N THR A 143 -24.87 -12.63 3.85
CA THR A 143 -25.69 -13.80 3.58
C THR A 143 -27.05 -13.23 3.16
N GLY A 144 -27.20 -12.92 1.88
CA GLY A 144 -28.51 -12.72 1.29
C GLY A 144 -29.27 -14.01 1.50
N GLY A 145 -30.31 -13.93 2.33
CA GLY A 145 -31.36 -14.95 2.41
C GLY A 145 -32.20 -14.99 1.13
#